data_AF-A0A9C7PJB0-F1
#
_entry.id   AF-A0A9C7PJB0-F1
#
_cell.length_a   1.000
_cell.length_b   1.000
_cell.length_c   1.000
_cell.angle_alpha   90.00
_cell.angle_beta   90.00
_cell.angle_gamma   90.00
#
_symmetry.space_group_name_H-M   'P 1'
#
loop_
_entity.id
_entity.type
_entity.pdbx_description
1 polymer ?
#
loop_
_entity_poly.entity_id
_entity_poly.type
_entity_poly.pdbx_seq_one_letter_code
_entity_poly.pdbx_strand_id
1 'polypeptide(L)' 'MSEKKATNCTGMGVRSIPERAQLLGHGGATLWFTGLSGSGKSTIAVALEQGALSARRARVPT' A
#
# COMPACT_ATOMS: atom_id res chain seq x y z
N MET A 1 9.37 -28.27 5.05
CA MET A 1 9.89 -27.71 6.31
C MET A 1 10.58 -26.38 5.96
N SER A 2 9.99 -25.24 6.30
CA SER A 2 10.57 -23.92 5.95
C SER A 2 11.68 -23.57 6.93
N GLU A 3 12.94 -23.64 6.49
CA GLU A 3 14.08 -23.25 7.30
C GLU A 3 14.10 -21.74 7.51
N LYS A 4 14.18 -21.31 8.77
CA LYS A 4 14.12 -19.89 9.14
C LYS A 4 15.52 -19.27 9.02
N LYS A 5 15.83 -18.74 7.83
CA LYS A 5 17.15 -18.16 7.50
C LYS A 5 17.47 -16.83 8.22
N ALA A 6 16.45 -16.10 8.69
CA ALA A 6 16.63 -14.79 9.33
C ALA A 6 16.70 -14.92 10.86
N THR A 7 17.89 -14.70 11.43
CA THR A 7 18.20 -14.96 12.85
C THR A 7 18.06 -13.73 13.75
N ASN A 8 18.04 -12.51 13.19
CA ASN A 8 17.96 -11.25 13.95
C ASN A 8 16.66 -10.50 13.66
N CYS A 9 15.52 -11.16 13.92
CA CYS A 9 14.19 -10.56 13.76
C CYS A 9 13.47 -10.55 15.12
N THR A 10 13.47 -9.40 15.79
CA THR A 10 12.61 -9.13 16.94
C THR A 10 11.27 -8.60 16.44
N GLY A 11 10.17 -9.31 16.75
CA GLY A 11 8.83 -8.87 16.37
C GLY A 11 8.39 -7.70 17.25
N MET A 12 8.09 -6.56 16.63
CA MET A 12 7.29 -5.51 17.25
C MET A 12 5.81 -5.83 17.04
N GLY A 13 4.92 -5.41 17.96
CA GLY A 13 3.49 -5.66 17.85
C GLY A 13 2.94 -5.21 16.49
N VAL A 14 2.32 -6.14 15.75
CA VAL A 14 1.76 -5.89 14.42
C VAL A 14 0.24 -5.93 14.53
N ARG A 15 -0.43 -4.85 14.09
CA ARG A 15 -1.88 -4.87 13.91
C ARG A 15 -2.23 -5.82 12.77
N SER A 16 -3.31 -6.58 12.95
CA SER A 16 -3.81 -7.46 11.91
C SER A 16 -4.25 -6.65 10.68
N ILE A 17 -4.30 -7.30 9.52
CA ILE A 17 -4.81 -6.69 8.28
C ILE A 17 -6.23 -6.11 8.46
N PRO A 18 -7.21 -6.81 9.08
CA PRO A 18 -8.54 -6.25 9.28
C PRO A 18 -8.54 -5.04 10.22
N GLU A 19 -7.75 -5.04 11.30
CA GLU A 19 -7.62 -3.86 12.18
C GLU A 19 -7.09 -2.64 11.42
N ARG A 20 -6.08 -2.85 10.56
CA ARG A 20 -5.54 -1.77 9.72
C ARG A 20 -6.58 -1.24 8.75
N ALA A 21 -7.34 -2.12 8.10
CA ALA A 21 -8.36 -1.74 7.14
C ALA A 21 -9.51 -0.95 7.79
N GLN A 22 -9.94 -1.36 8.99
CA GLN A 22 -10.98 -0.67 9.75
C GLN A 22 -10.52 0.75 10.16
N LEU A 23 -9.29 0.89 10.64
CA LEU A 23 -8.73 2.19 11.04
C LEU A 23 -8.52 3.15 9.86
N LEU A 24 -8.16 2.63 8.68
CA LEU A 24 -7.90 3.43 7.48
C LEU A 24 -9.15 3.65 6.63
N GLY A 25 -10.22 2.89 6.86
CA GLY A 25 -11.44 2.92 6.05
C GLY A 25 -11.29 2.32 4.65
N HIS A 26 -10.18 1.60 4.39
CA HIS A 26 -9.91 0.90 3.14
C HIS A 26 -8.87 -0.22 3.34
N GLY A 27 -8.88 -1.23 2.47
CA GLY A 27 -7.82 -2.24 2.39
C GLY A 27 -6.56 -1.74 1.69
N GLY A 28 -5.45 -2.47 1.85
CA GLY A 28 -4.24 -2.28 1.05
C GLY A 28 -4.25 -3.18 -0.20
N ALA A 29 -3.66 -2.70 -1.29
CA ALA A 29 -3.49 -3.47 -2.53
C ALA A 29 -2.19 -3.06 -3.24
N THR A 30 -1.65 -3.96 -4.06
CA THR A 30 -0.52 -3.68 -4.95
C THR A 30 -1.02 -3.62 -6.39
N LEU A 31 -0.82 -2.48 -7.04
CA LEU A 31 -1.02 -2.35 -8.49
C LEU A 31 0.35 -2.40 -9.17
N TRP A 32 0.58 -3.44 -9.97
CA TRP A 32 1.85 -3.67 -10.65
C TRP A 32 1.74 -3.29 -12.13
N PHE A 33 2.15 -2.07 -12.48
CA PHE A 33 2.14 -1.60 -13.86
C PHE A 33 3.29 -2.22 -14.67
N THR A 34 2.96 -2.90 -15.77
CA THR A 34 3.93 -3.46 -16.72
C THR A 34 3.72 -2.88 -18.11
N GLY A 35 4.75 -2.93 -18.97
CA GLY A 35 4.68 -2.40 -20.33
C GLY A 35 5.98 -1.78 -20.82
N LEU A 36 6.05 -1.53 -22.14
CA LEU A 36 7.20 -0.98 -22.84
C LEU A 36 7.65 0.39 -22.30
N SER A 37 8.93 0.74 -22.48
CA SER A 37 9.40 2.09 -22.17
C SER A 37 8.59 3.13 -22.94
N GLY A 38 8.23 4.25 -22.31
CA GLY A 38 7.38 5.29 -22.91
C GLY A 38 5.87 5.01 -22.91
N SER A 39 5.39 3.82 -22.51
CA SER A 39 3.95 3.49 -22.49
C SER A 39 3.14 4.21 -21.39
N GLY A 40 3.71 5.19 -20.69
CA GLY A 40 2.99 5.98 -19.68
C GLY A 40 2.80 5.35 -18.30
N LYS A 41 3.47 4.23 -17.98
CA LYS A 41 3.34 3.54 -16.66
C LYS A 41 3.53 4.51 -15.47
N SER A 42 4.61 5.27 -15.48
CA SER A 42 4.90 6.23 -14.41
C SER A 42 3.90 7.39 -14.38
N THR A 43 3.41 7.84 -15.54
CA THR A 43 2.40 8.89 -15.65
C THR A 43 1.10 8.47 -14.95
N ILE A 44 0.61 7.27 -15.22
CA ILE A 44 -0.60 6.73 -14.59
C ILE A 44 -0.37 6.48 -13.10
N ALA A 45 0.78 5.92 -12.71
CA ALA A 45 1.10 5.67 -11.31
C ALA A 45 1.06 6.96 -10.46
N VAL A 46 1.64 8.05 -10.97
CA VAL A 46 1.64 9.35 -10.29
C VAL A 46 0.22 9.94 -10.22
N ALA A 47 -0.54 9.90 -11.32
CA ALA A 47 -1.91 10.40 -11.33
C ALA A 47 -2.82 9.62 -10.35
N LEU A 48 -2.66 8.30 -10.29
CA LEU A 48 -3.38 7.43 -9.36
C LEU A 48 -3.06 7.78 -7.90
N GLU A 49 -1.77 7.96 -7.57
CA GLU A 49 -1.35 8.34 -6.22
C GLU A 49 -1.93 9.69 -5.79
N GLN A 50 -1.84 10.70 -6.66
CA GLN A 50 -2.40 12.03 -6.41
C GLN A 50 -3.92 11.97 -6.19
N GLY A 51 -4.64 11.18 -6.99
CA GLY A 51 -6.07 10.95 -6.83
C GLY A 51 -6.42 10.29 -5.50
N ALA A 52 -5.69 9.24 -5.12
CA ALA A 52 -5.91 8.51 -3.86
C ALA A 52 -5.63 9.39 -2.63
N LEU A 53 -4.55 10.17 -2.64
CA LEU A 53 -4.22 11.09 -1.54
C LEU A 53 -5.25 12.22 -1.41
N SER A 54 -5.72 12.78 -2.54
CA SER A 54 -6.75 13.82 -2.55
C SER A 54 -8.07 13.29 -1.98
N ALA A 55 -8.50 12.10 -2.42
CA ALA A 55 -9.70 11.45 -1.90
C ALA A 55 -9.58 11.13 -0.40
N ARG A 56 -8.39 10.78 0.08
CA ARG A 56 -8.14 10.54 1.51
C ARG A 56 -8.22 11.82 2.34
N ARG A 57 -7.64 12.93 1.87
CA ARG A 57 -7.70 14.24 2.54
C ARG A 57 -9.14 14.73 2.70
N ALA A 58 -9.99 14.53 1.70
CA ALA A 58 -11.40 14.89 1.76
C ALA A 58 -12.21 14.09 2.79
N ARG A 59 -11.68 12.96 3.29
CA ARG A 59 -12.39 12.05 4.22
C ARG A 59 -11.97 12.21 5.68
N VAL A 60 -10.94 13.01 5.98
CA VAL A 60 -10.53 13.29 7.37
C VAL A 60 -11.47 14.36 7.94
N PRO A 61 -12.34 14.04 8.92
CA PRO A 61 -13.09 15.08 9.62
C PRO A 61 -12.09 15.89 10.46
N THR A 62 -12.15 17.22 10.33
CA THR A 62 -11.53 18.16 11.26
C THR A 62 -12.11 18.02 12.65
#